data_AF-A0A2D9JAC4-F1
#
_entry.id   AF-A0A2D9JAC4-F1
#
_cell.length_a   1.000
_cell.length_b   1.000
_cell.length_c   1.000
_cell.angle_alpha   90.00
_cell.angle_beta   90.00
_cell.angle_gamma   90.00
#
_symmetry.space_group_name_H-M   'P 1'
#
loop_
_entity.id
_entity.type
_entity.pdbx_description
1 polymer ?
#
loop_
_entity_poly.entity_id
_entity_poly.type
_entity_poly.pdbx_seq_one_letter_code
_entity_poly.pdbx_strand_id
1 'polypeptide(L)'
;MSKPSFLAKAVAVFCCLVASSSPFAVADDEDSPNILFILADDLAWSDLGCYGHPWHDTPHLDQLASEGARFTQAYSPAPICSASRASILTGKTPARLQFEFVTKNEPGRQKIDFPTPMSAPPLTLN
;
A
#
# COMPACT_ATOMS: atom_id res chain seq x y z
N MET A 1 3.30 63.92 30.58
CA MET A 1 4.30 63.23 29.76
C MET A 1 4.03 61.73 29.76
N SER A 2 3.54 61.15 28.65
CA SER A 2 3.41 59.69 28.52
C SER A 2 3.24 59.34 27.03
N LYS A 3 4.33 58.90 26.40
CA LYS A 3 4.39 58.24 25.08
C LYS A 3 5.17 56.92 25.30
N PRO A 4 5.15 55.94 24.39
CA PRO A 4 4.08 55.01 24.07
C PRO A 4 4.63 53.56 24.20
N SER A 5 4.49 52.93 25.37
CA SER A 5 5.08 51.60 25.63
C SER A 5 4.26 50.43 25.07
N PHE A 6 3.00 50.68 24.66
CA PHE A 6 2.10 49.65 24.13
C PHE A 6 2.40 49.27 22.68
N LEU A 7 2.79 50.23 21.83
CA LEU A 7 3.04 49.98 20.41
C LEU A 7 4.31 49.13 20.21
N ALA A 8 5.36 49.40 21.00
CA ALA A 8 6.59 48.62 20.97
C ALA A 8 6.39 47.16 21.42
N LYS A 9 5.52 46.93 22.41
CA LYS A 9 5.17 45.57 22.87
C LYS A 9 4.33 44.81 21.84
N ALA A 10 3.38 45.48 21.18
CA ALA A 10 2.56 44.86 20.13
C ALA A 10 3.39 44.46 18.91
N VAL A 11 4.35 45.30 18.49
CA VAL A 11 5.28 44.98 17.39
C VAL A 11 6.22 43.83 17.76
N ALA A 12 6.72 43.78 18.99
CA ALA A 12 7.57 42.68 19.45
C ALA A 12 6.84 41.33 19.49
N VAL A 13 5.58 41.30 19.95
CA VAL A 13 4.75 40.08 19.95
C VAL A 13 4.40 39.63 18.53
N PHE A 14 4.10 40.58 17.63
CA PHE A 14 3.85 40.27 16.21
C PHE A 14 5.10 39.72 15.51
N CYS A 15 6.29 40.28 15.77
CA CYS A 15 7.56 39.73 15.25
C CYS A 15 7.84 38.31 15.76
N CYS A 16 7.55 38.00 17.03
CA CYS A 16 7.76 36.65 17.56
C CYS A 16 6.78 35.61 16.97
N LEU A 17 5.55 36.01 16.64
CA LEU A 17 4.58 35.13 15.99
C LEU A 17 4.94 34.83 14.53
N VAL A 18 5.52 35.80 13.81
CA VAL A 18 5.99 35.60 12.42
C VAL A 18 7.33 34.86 12.37
N ALA A 19 8.19 35.00 13.38
CA ALA A 19 9.44 34.23 13.46
C ALA A 19 9.24 32.73 13.78
N SER A 20 8.06 32.35 14.27
CA SER A 20 7.73 30.96 14.62
C SER A 20 7.14 30.15 13.46
N SER A 21 6.80 30.79 12.33
CA SER A 21 6.45 30.08 11.09
C SER A 21 7.72 29.64 10.37
N SER A 22 8.46 28.71 10.97
CA SER A 22 9.43 27.94 10.19
C SER A 22 8.65 27.17 9.13
N PRO A 23 8.97 27.31 7.82
CA PRO A 23 8.41 26.41 6.84
C PRO A 23 8.81 25.00 7.25
N PHE A 24 7.81 24.13 7.40
CA PHE A 24 8.00 22.70 7.56
C PHE A 24 8.62 22.23 6.25
N ALA A 25 9.94 22.26 6.16
CA ALA A 25 10.65 21.65 5.05
C ALA A 25 10.33 20.16 5.15
N VAL A 26 9.55 19.65 4.20
CA VAL A 26 9.52 18.22 3.92
C VAL A 26 10.95 17.90 3.52
N ALA A 27 11.72 17.33 4.44
CA ALA A 27 12.98 16.73 4.08
C ALA A 27 12.61 15.59 3.12
N ASP A 28 13.03 15.71 1.86
CA ASP A 28 13.19 14.53 1.02
C ASP A 28 14.20 13.66 1.76
N ASP A 29 13.69 12.61 2.38
CA ASP A 29 14.50 11.59 3.01
C ASP A 29 15.19 10.82 1.89
N GLU A 30 16.31 11.37 1.40
CA GLU A 30 17.16 10.79 0.35
C GLU A 30 17.61 9.35 0.70
N ASP A 31 17.49 8.96 1.97
CA ASP A 31 17.78 7.61 2.46
C ASP A 31 16.61 6.62 2.31
N SER A 32 15.40 7.08 1.93
CA SER A 32 14.25 6.22 1.69
C SER A 32 14.31 5.59 0.29
N PRO A 33 14.28 4.24 0.16
CA PRO A 33 14.36 3.60 -1.13
C PRO A 33 13.08 3.83 -1.96
N ASN A 34 13.25 4.03 -3.27
CA ASN A 34 12.14 3.98 -4.21
C ASN A 34 11.62 2.54 -4.34
N ILE A 35 10.30 2.36 -4.21
CA ILE A 35 9.66 1.04 -4.32
C ILE A 35 8.90 0.96 -5.65
N LEU A 36 9.34 0.05 -6.54
CA LEU A 36 8.62 -0.32 -7.75
C LEU A 36 7.92 -1.67 -7.55
N PHE A 37 6.59 -1.67 -7.53
CA PHE A 37 5.79 -2.89 -7.43
C PHE A 37 5.23 -3.29 -8.79
N ILE A 38 5.72 -4.40 -9.34
CA ILE A 38 5.27 -4.96 -10.63
C ILE A 38 4.39 -6.18 -10.36
N LEU A 39 3.16 -6.16 -10.89
CA LEU A 39 2.20 -7.26 -10.79
C LEU A 39 1.76 -7.68 -12.20
N ALA A 40 1.98 -8.94 -12.56
CA ALA A 40 1.47 -9.54 -13.80
C ALA A 40 0.18 -10.31 -13.52
N ASP A 41 -0.84 -10.13 -14.37
CA ASP A 41 -2.10 -10.88 -14.29
C ASP A 41 -1.94 -12.25 -14.98
N ASP A 42 -2.58 -13.28 -14.44
CA ASP A 42 -2.59 -14.66 -14.97
C ASP A 42 -1.21 -15.30 -15.26
N LEU A 43 -0.14 -14.88 -14.56
CA LEU A 43 1.19 -15.49 -14.66
C LEU A 43 1.28 -16.75 -13.79
N ALA A 44 1.52 -17.92 -14.39
CA ALA A 44 1.73 -19.15 -13.63
C ALA A 44 3.14 -19.20 -13.02
N TRP A 45 3.27 -19.92 -11.90
CA TRP A 45 4.54 -20.03 -11.16
C TRP A 45 5.68 -20.62 -12.00
N SER A 46 5.36 -21.45 -12.99
CA SER A 46 6.31 -22.14 -13.86
C SER A 46 6.53 -21.46 -15.20
N ASP A 47 6.00 -20.25 -15.44
CA ASP A 47 6.02 -19.63 -16.77
C ASP A 47 7.34 -18.90 -17.09
N LEU A 48 8.21 -18.66 -16.11
CA LEU A 48 9.47 -17.93 -16.30
C LEU A 48 10.67 -18.88 -16.41
N GLY A 49 11.67 -18.46 -17.18
CA GLY A 49 12.94 -19.18 -17.35
C GLY A 49 13.64 -19.46 -16.02
N CYS A 50 13.66 -18.50 -15.10
CA CYS A 50 14.24 -18.68 -13.76
C CYS A 50 13.51 -19.73 -12.91
N TYR A 51 12.26 -20.08 -13.22
CA TYR A 51 11.53 -21.20 -12.60
C TYR A 51 11.64 -22.53 -13.37
N GLY A 52 12.44 -22.56 -14.44
CA GLY A 52 12.74 -23.76 -15.22
C GLY A 52 11.86 -23.95 -16.45
N HIS A 53 11.13 -22.91 -16.89
CA HIS A 53 10.33 -23.02 -18.10
C HIS A 53 11.23 -23.26 -19.35
N PRO A 54 10.95 -24.27 -20.18
CA PRO A 54 11.88 -24.67 -21.25
C PRO A 54 11.80 -23.84 -22.54
N TRP A 55 10.76 -23.02 -22.75
CA TRP A 55 10.54 -22.31 -24.02
C TRP A 55 10.39 -20.78 -23.93
N HIS A 56 9.76 -20.25 -22.88
CA HIS A 56 9.63 -18.82 -22.64
C HIS A 56 10.99 -18.18 -22.32
N ASP A 57 11.35 -17.18 -23.11
CA ASP A 57 12.54 -16.37 -22.91
C ASP A 57 12.18 -15.15 -22.06
N THR A 58 12.69 -15.09 -20.83
CA THR A 58 12.37 -14.04 -19.85
C THR A 58 13.63 -13.38 -19.27
N PRO A 59 14.58 -12.93 -20.12
CA PRO A 59 15.95 -12.64 -19.69
C PRO A 59 16.02 -11.49 -18.67
N HIS A 60 15.13 -10.50 -18.76
CA HIS A 60 15.06 -9.39 -17.79
C HIS A 60 14.54 -9.82 -16.41
N LEU A 61 13.58 -10.74 -16.37
CA LEU A 61 13.06 -11.28 -15.10
C LEU A 61 14.04 -12.29 -14.50
N ASP A 62 14.74 -13.05 -15.35
CA ASP A 62 15.77 -13.98 -14.91
C ASP A 62 16.98 -13.25 -14.31
N GLN A 63 17.40 -12.15 -14.94
CA GLN A 63 18.41 -11.24 -14.39
C GLN A 63 17.96 -10.67 -13.04
N LEU A 64 16.74 -10.14 -12.96
CA LEU A 64 16.18 -9.59 -11.71
C LEU A 64 16.17 -10.64 -10.59
N ALA A 65 15.81 -11.89 -10.91
CA ALA A 65 15.84 -12.99 -9.95
C ALA A 65 17.26 -13.39 -9.51
N SER A 66 18.26 -13.21 -10.37
CA SER A 66 19.68 -13.52 -10.07
C SER A 66 20.39 -12.45 -9.24
N GLU A 67 19.99 -11.18 -9.40
CA GLU A 67 20.55 -10.04 -8.67
C GLU A 67 19.83 -9.78 -7.34
N GLY A 68 18.65 -10.38 -7.16
CA GLY A 68 17.80 -10.20 -5.98
C GLY A 68 17.47 -11.50 -5.24
N ALA A 69 16.28 -11.51 -4.64
CA ALA A 69 15.72 -12.68 -3.97
C ALA A 69 14.59 -13.28 -4.81
N ARG A 70 14.62 -14.59 -5.01
CA ARG A 70 13.57 -15.35 -5.70
C ARG A 70 12.83 -16.27 -4.73
N PHE A 71 11.51 -16.15 -4.68
CA PHE A 71 10.66 -16.97 -3.82
C PHE A 71 10.07 -18.16 -4.59
N THR A 72 10.46 -19.38 -4.23
CA THR A 72 9.94 -20.62 -4.85
C THR A 72 8.65 -21.14 -4.19
N GLN A 73 8.21 -20.50 -3.12
CA GLN A 73 7.02 -20.84 -2.33
C GLN A 73 6.19 -19.58 -2.04
N ALA A 74 5.85 -18.83 -3.09
CA ALA A 74 4.97 -17.66 -3.02
C ALA A 74 3.54 -18.04 -3.45
N TYR A 75 2.55 -17.77 -2.59
CA TYR A 75 1.16 -18.13 -2.83
C TYR A 75 0.30 -16.89 -3.10
N SER A 76 -0.54 -16.95 -4.14
CA SER A 76 -1.57 -15.92 -4.34
C SER A 76 -2.60 -15.98 -3.22
N PRO A 77 -3.03 -14.85 -2.64
CA PRO A 77 -4.08 -14.82 -1.61
C PRO A 77 -5.39 -15.46 -2.06
N ALA A 78 -5.69 -15.40 -3.36
CA ALA A 78 -6.86 -16.03 -3.98
C ALA A 78 -6.55 -16.39 -5.45
N PRO A 79 -7.18 -17.44 -6.01
CA PRO A 79 -7.14 -17.74 -7.44
C PRO A 79 -8.15 -16.89 -8.22
N ILE A 80 -8.30 -15.61 -7.84
CA ILE A 80 -9.25 -14.65 -8.42
C ILE A 80 -8.54 -13.30 -8.51
N CYS A 81 -8.47 -12.71 -9.71
CA CYS A 81 -7.70 -11.50 -9.97
C CYS A 81 -8.12 -10.33 -9.05
N SER A 82 -9.41 -10.05 -8.91
CA SER A 82 -9.92 -8.96 -8.07
C SER A 82 -9.67 -9.18 -6.57
N ALA A 83 -9.87 -10.40 -6.07
CA ALA A 83 -9.66 -10.74 -4.67
C ALA A 83 -8.16 -10.70 -4.32
N SER A 84 -7.30 -11.25 -5.17
CA SER A 84 -5.84 -11.21 -5.00
C SER A 84 -5.32 -9.78 -4.95
N ARG A 85 -5.72 -8.93 -5.91
CA ARG A 85 -5.36 -7.50 -5.91
C ARG A 85 -5.87 -6.76 -4.67
N ALA A 86 -7.11 -7.01 -4.24
CA ALA A 86 -7.65 -6.38 -3.03
C ALA A 86 -6.85 -6.80 -1.78
N SER A 87 -6.44 -8.07 -1.69
CA SER A 87 -5.57 -8.54 -0.61
C SER A 87 -4.18 -7.91 -0.63
N ILE A 88 -3.56 -7.77 -1.80
CA ILE A 88 -2.26 -7.11 -1.97
C ILE A 88 -2.34 -5.64 -1.54
N LEU A 89 -3.37 -4.90 -1.99
CA LEU A 89 -3.52 -3.47 -1.71
C LEU A 89 -3.86 -3.16 -0.24
N THR A 90 -4.54 -4.07 0.45
CA THR A 90 -5.03 -3.82 1.82
C THR A 90 -4.26 -4.56 2.90
N GLY A 91 -3.41 -5.53 2.52
CA GLY A 91 -2.73 -6.42 3.46
C GLY A 91 -3.68 -7.34 4.25
N LYS A 92 -4.89 -7.59 3.73
CA LYS A 92 -5.92 -8.41 4.39
C LYS A 92 -6.23 -9.65 3.56
N THR A 93 -6.53 -10.77 4.23
CA THR A 93 -6.95 -12.00 3.57
C THR A 93 -8.30 -11.81 2.86
N PRO A 94 -8.59 -12.57 1.78
CA PRO A 94 -9.89 -12.49 1.09
C PRO A 94 -11.08 -12.70 2.02
N ALA A 95 -10.96 -13.62 2.99
CA ALA A 95 -11.96 -13.86 4.01
C ALA A 95 -12.22 -12.64 4.90
N ARG A 96 -11.17 -11.90 5.27
CA ARG A 96 -11.30 -10.66 6.04
C ARG A 96 -11.89 -9.52 5.21
N LEU A 97 -11.70 -9.55 3.90
CA LEU A 97 -12.28 -8.59 2.98
C LEU A 97 -13.72 -8.93 2.60
N GLN A 98 -14.17 -10.16 2.91
CA GLN A 98 -15.38 -10.73 2.30
C GLN A 98 -15.32 -10.47 0.80
N PHE A 99 -14.27 -10.97 0.14
CA PHE A 99 -14.10 -10.84 -1.31
C PHE A 99 -13.56 -12.14 -1.91
N GLU A 100 -14.46 -13.11 -2.08
CA GLU A 100 -14.10 -14.53 -2.27
C GLU A 100 -14.61 -15.13 -3.59
N PHE A 101 -15.57 -14.48 -4.27
CA PHE A 101 -16.24 -15.06 -5.45
C PHE A 101 -16.39 -14.05 -6.59
N VAL A 102 -16.20 -14.51 -7.83
CA VAL A 102 -16.35 -13.71 -9.07
C VAL A 102 -17.79 -13.72 -9.58
N THR A 103 -18.51 -14.84 -9.44
CA THR A 103 -19.84 -15.03 -10.02
C THR A 103 -20.92 -15.00 -8.94
N LYS A 104 -21.79 -13.98 -9.03
CA LYS A 104 -23.10 -13.96 -8.36
C LYS A 104 -23.90 -15.20 -8.79
N ASN A 105 -24.11 -16.16 -7.90
CA ASN A 105 -25.23 -17.08 -8.03
C ASN A 105 -26.38 -16.74 -7.07
N GLU A 106 -26.23 -15.66 -6.27
CA GLU A 106 -27.36 -14.89 -5.76
C GLU A 106 -27.11 -13.37 -5.90
N PRO A 107 -28.07 -12.61 -6.45
CA PRO A 107 -28.00 -11.15 -6.50
C PRO A 107 -28.13 -10.58 -5.07
N GLY A 108 -27.00 -10.40 -4.36
CA GLY A 108 -27.08 -10.13 -2.91
C GLY A 108 -26.03 -9.24 -2.24
N ARG A 109 -24.72 -9.29 -2.59
CA ARG A 109 -23.61 -8.34 -2.24
C ARG A 109 -22.30 -9.05 -1.91
N GLN A 110 -21.17 -8.53 -2.41
CA GLN A 110 -20.07 -8.14 -1.53
C GLN A 110 -19.92 -6.63 -1.71
N LYS A 111 -20.33 -5.85 -0.72
CA LYS A 111 -20.29 -4.38 -0.76
C LYS A 111 -18.98 -3.94 -0.13
N ILE A 112 -18.06 -3.42 -0.94
CA ILE A 112 -16.84 -2.74 -0.45
C ILE A 112 -17.20 -1.27 -0.34
N ASP A 113 -17.64 -0.81 0.84
CA ASP A 113 -17.81 0.62 1.12
C ASP A 113 -17.13 0.93 2.47
N PHE A 114 -15.91 1.48 2.43
CA PHE A 114 -15.26 2.09 3.59
C PHE A 114 -15.92 3.45 3.89
N PRO A 115 -17.16 3.49 4.44
CA PRO A 115 -17.41 4.00 5.79
C PRO A 115 -18.67 3.36 6.45
N THR A 116 -18.78 2.03 6.51
CA THR A 116 -19.56 1.36 7.57
C THR A 116 -18.78 0.12 8.03
N PRO A 117 -18.65 -0.12 9.34
CA PRO A 117 -17.50 -0.84 9.87
C PRO A 117 -17.66 -2.36 9.75
N MET A 118 -16.54 -3.03 9.43
CA MET A 118 -16.44 -4.47 9.58
C MET A 118 -16.22 -4.82 11.05
N SER A 119 -17.27 -5.32 11.69
CA SER A 119 -17.12 -6.05 12.96
C SER A 119 -17.00 -7.54 12.65
N ALA A 120 -15.87 -8.12 13.04
CA ALA A 120 -15.64 -9.54 12.86
C ALA A 120 -16.52 -10.34 13.82
N PRO A 121 -17.24 -11.38 13.37
CA PRO A 121 -17.88 -12.33 14.28
C PRO A 121 -16.80 -13.08 15.10
N PRO A 122 -17.10 -13.50 16.33
CA PRO A 122 -16.12 -14.16 17.19
C PRO A 122 -15.65 -15.47 16.53
N LEU A 123 -14.33 -15.59 16.36
CA LEU A 123 -13.67 -16.74 15.77
C LEU A 123 -13.92 -17.96 16.66
N THR A 124 -14.60 -18.98 16.13
CA THR A 124 -14.54 -20.33 16.68
C THR A 124 -13.48 -21.10 15.89
N LEU A 125 -12.29 -21.17 16.47
CA LEU A 125 -11.24 -22.09 16.07
C LEU A 125 -11.71 -23.51 16.36
N ASN A 126 -11.74 -24.36 15.34
CA ASN A 126 -11.49 -25.80 15.43
C ASN A 126 -10.71 -26.21 14.18
#